data_AF-A0A8S0GPT4-F1
#
_entry.id   AF-A0A8S0GPT4-F1
#
_cell.length_a   1.000
_cell.length_b   1.000
_cell.length_c   1.000
_cell.angle_alpha   90.00
_cell.angle_beta   90.00
_cell.angle_gamma   90.00
#
_symmetry.space_group_name_H-M   'P 1'
#
loop_
_entity.id
_entity.type
_entity.pdbx_description
1 polymer ?
#
loop_
_entity_poly.entity_id
_entity_poly.type
_entity_poly.pdbx_seq_one_letter_code
_entity_poly.pdbx_strand_id
1 'polypeptide(L)'
;MIVANPHGITCNGCGFINTPRATLTTGKPVIEGQKLDRFQVDGGDISIEGAGLNASNIDQFDLITRSTKLNADLYAKKLNVITGRNDVKADDLSVTARDADASAKPELAIDSSALGGMYAGAIRLVGTEKGVGVNMSGEMAASTGDIQIDANGKVTVAGMGANQAIAIKAQSIELKGKAYAGTEATLQAAEQIQVQTSLAARDRVQVVDAAQLVNHGIIEAGVNTDNSRNDHGEVKLTADTLENRGNVLASRNLELTARQALNNQNGVIQGPRSRSRPRAWSTRAHRPGCWHSTSWC
;
A
#
# COMPACT_ATOMS: atom_id res chain seq x y z
N MET A 1 -25.06 6.53 8.72
CA MET A 1 -25.15 5.95 10.08
C MET A 1 -23.80 6.03 10.76
N ILE A 2 -23.73 6.28 12.07
CA ILE A 2 -22.47 6.31 12.84
C ILE A 2 -22.65 5.47 14.10
N VAL A 3 -21.70 4.57 14.37
CA VAL A 3 -21.58 3.84 15.64
C VAL A 3 -20.26 4.23 16.26
N ALA A 4 -20.31 4.88 17.42
CA ALA A 4 -19.13 5.40 18.12
C ALA A 4 -19.02 4.79 19.52
N ASN A 5 -17.93 4.08 19.80
CA ASN A 5 -17.61 3.57 21.13
C ASN A 5 -16.10 3.64 21.40
N PRO A 6 -15.62 4.60 22.21
CA PRO A 6 -14.20 4.74 22.52
C PRO A 6 -13.53 3.55 23.20
N HIS A 7 -14.31 2.63 23.74
CA HIS A 7 -13.79 1.42 24.39
C HIS A 7 -13.60 0.25 23.42
N GLY A 8 -14.11 0.35 22.19
CA GLY A 8 -13.96 -0.66 21.15
C GLY A 8 -15.29 -1.12 20.56
N ILE A 9 -15.20 -1.73 19.38
CA ILE A 9 -16.34 -2.28 18.64
C ILE A 9 -15.94 -3.65 18.09
N THR A 10 -16.74 -4.67 18.36
CA THR A 10 -16.61 -5.97 17.68
C THR A 10 -17.75 -6.13 16.69
N CYS A 11 -17.40 -6.55 15.49
CA CYS A 11 -18.34 -6.84 14.43
C CYS A 11 -18.23 -8.31 14.01
N ASN A 12 -19.34 -9.03 14.05
CA ASN A 12 -19.45 -10.39 13.53
C ASN A 12 -20.70 -10.48 12.67
N GLY A 13 -20.53 -10.43 11.35
CA GLY A 13 -21.63 -10.43 10.38
C GLY A 13 -22.37 -9.10 10.28
N CYS A 14 -21.70 -7.96 10.48
CA CYS A 14 -22.39 -6.67 10.33
C CYS A 14 -22.72 -6.39 8.88
N GLY A 15 -23.87 -5.73 8.69
CA GLY A 15 -24.25 -5.11 7.45
C GLY A 15 -25.03 -3.83 7.71
N PHE A 16 -25.25 -3.06 6.65
CA PHE A 16 -25.92 -1.77 6.74
C PHE A 16 -27.10 -1.75 5.79
N ILE A 17 -28.28 -1.33 6.26
CA ILE A 17 -29.50 -1.27 5.45
C ILE A 17 -29.96 0.19 5.38
N ASN A 18 -30.36 0.63 4.19
CA ASN A 18 -30.97 1.94 3.97
C ASN A 18 -30.11 3.13 4.45
N THR A 19 -28.79 3.08 4.21
CA THR A 19 -27.89 4.20 4.49
C THR A 19 -26.85 4.34 3.37
N PRO A 20 -26.57 5.55 2.85
CA PRO A 20 -25.56 5.72 1.81
C PRO A 20 -24.13 5.62 2.37
N ARG A 21 -23.94 5.93 3.65
CA ARG A 21 -22.64 5.92 4.34
C ARG A 21 -22.76 5.37 5.74
N ALA A 22 -21.83 4.51 6.13
CA ALA A 22 -21.71 4.03 7.50
C ALA A 22 -20.30 4.22 8.06
N THR A 23 -20.21 4.58 9.34
CA THR A 23 -18.95 4.75 10.06
C THR A 23 -18.95 3.95 11.35
N LEU A 24 -17.96 3.08 11.53
CA LEU A 24 -17.62 2.52 12.84
C LEU A 24 -16.41 3.28 13.38
N THR A 25 -16.51 3.79 14.61
CA THR A 25 -15.43 4.57 15.19
C THR A 25 -15.22 4.34 16.67
N THR A 26 -13.96 4.34 17.11
CA THR A 26 -13.61 4.49 18.54
C THR A 26 -13.29 5.95 18.88
N GLY A 27 -13.44 6.86 17.92
CA GLY A 27 -13.34 8.29 18.18
C GLY A 27 -14.57 8.81 18.92
N LYS A 28 -14.34 9.69 19.89
CA LYS A 28 -15.41 10.49 20.49
C LYS A 28 -15.92 11.48 19.43
N PRO A 29 -17.21 11.49 19.09
CA PRO A 29 -17.77 12.51 18.21
C PRO A 29 -17.68 13.89 18.88
N VAL A 30 -17.17 14.88 18.16
CA VAL A 30 -17.12 16.28 18.59
C VAL A 30 -18.08 17.09 17.74
N ILE A 31 -19.05 17.73 18.39
CA ILE A 31 -20.06 18.58 17.74
C ILE A 31 -19.68 20.04 17.96
N GLU A 32 -19.64 20.81 16.88
CA GLU A 32 -19.45 22.26 16.92
C GLU A 32 -20.73 22.91 16.36
N GLY A 33 -21.38 23.75 17.18
CA GLY A 33 -22.72 24.23 16.89
C GLY A 33 -23.72 23.07 16.82
N GLN A 34 -24.32 22.86 15.65
CA GLN A 34 -25.30 21.77 15.39
C GLN A 34 -24.79 20.70 14.42
N LYS A 35 -23.50 20.74 14.04
CA LYS A 35 -22.89 19.80 13.08
C LYS A 35 -21.84 18.95 13.78
N LEU A 36 -21.81 17.66 13.44
CA LEU A 36 -20.66 16.82 13.74
C LEU A 36 -19.43 17.36 12.99
N ASP A 37 -18.45 17.81 13.74
CA ASP A 37 -17.21 18.35 13.20
C ASP A 37 -16.20 17.24 12.91
N ARG A 38 -15.89 16.43 13.93
CA ARG A 38 -14.83 15.42 13.85
C ARG A 38 -15.05 14.25 14.80
N PHE A 39 -14.24 13.21 14.60
CA PHE A 39 -14.02 12.12 15.53
C PHE A 39 -12.64 12.29 16.18
N GLN A 40 -12.61 12.42 17.50
CA GLN A 40 -11.38 12.48 18.27
C GLN A 40 -11.03 11.07 18.78
N VAL A 41 -10.03 10.45 18.16
CA VAL A 41 -9.56 9.09 18.45
C VAL A 41 -8.37 9.16 19.40
N ASP A 42 -8.54 8.69 20.63
CA ASP A 42 -7.45 8.54 21.60
C ASP A 42 -7.09 7.07 21.88
N GLY A 43 -8.03 6.14 21.66
CA GLY A 43 -7.90 4.73 22.03
C GLY A 43 -8.96 3.82 21.41
N GLY A 44 -9.04 2.60 21.93
CA GLY A 44 -9.98 1.57 21.49
C GLY A 44 -9.57 0.90 20.18
N ASP A 45 -10.04 -0.34 20.00
CA ASP A 45 -9.87 -1.10 18.77
C ASP A 45 -11.21 -1.50 18.15
N ILE A 46 -11.19 -1.72 16.84
CA ILE A 46 -12.31 -2.34 16.13
C ILE A 46 -11.89 -3.72 15.64
N SER A 47 -12.63 -4.76 16.02
CA SER A 47 -12.37 -6.13 15.61
C SER A 47 -13.46 -6.60 14.64
N ILE A 48 -13.07 -7.06 13.45
CA ILE A 48 -13.95 -7.71 12.46
C ILE A 48 -13.69 -9.21 12.54
N GLU A 49 -14.73 -9.98 12.86
CA GLU A 49 -14.64 -11.39 13.22
C GLU A 49 -15.74 -12.23 12.56
N GLY A 50 -15.63 -13.56 12.69
CA GLY A 50 -16.67 -14.50 12.31
C GLY A 50 -17.13 -14.33 10.86
N ALA A 51 -18.41 -13.96 10.67
CA ALA A 51 -19.00 -13.78 9.35
C ALA A 51 -18.54 -12.49 8.62
N GLY A 52 -17.63 -11.71 9.20
CA GLY A 52 -17.04 -10.53 8.56
C GLY A 52 -17.93 -9.30 8.60
N LEU A 53 -17.67 -8.36 7.68
CA LEU A 53 -18.44 -7.14 7.52
C LEU A 53 -18.79 -6.93 6.04
N ASN A 54 -20.08 -6.75 5.74
CA ASN A 54 -20.55 -6.46 4.40
C ASN A 54 -21.16 -5.06 4.29
N ALA A 55 -20.43 -4.16 3.65
CA ALA A 55 -20.84 -2.80 3.27
C ALA A 55 -20.82 -2.60 1.75
N SER A 56 -20.90 -3.68 0.96
CA SER A 56 -20.90 -3.62 -0.52
C SER A 56 -22.16 -2.98 -1.11
N ASN A 57 -23.24 -2.91 -0.33
CA ASN A 57 -24.52 -2.34 -0.75
C ASN A 57 -24.64 -0.83 -0.48
N ILE A 58 -23.71 -0.23 0.26
CA ILE A 58 -23.67 1.20 0.56
C ILE A 58 -22.53 1.88 -0.20
N ASP A 59 -22.56 3.21 -0.33
CA ASP A 59 -21.61 3.91 -1.18
C ASP A 59 -20.25 4.10 -0.51
N GLN A 60 -20.23 4.25 0.82
CA GLN A 60 -19.00 4.43 1.57
C GLN A 60 -19.07 3.80 2.97
N PHE A 61 -17.98 3.11 3.33
CA PHE A 61 -17.74 2.62 4.68
C PHE A 61 -16.45 3.20 5.25
N ASP A 62 -16.54 3.73 6.47
CA ASP A 62 -15.41 4.29 7.20
C ASP A 62 -15.17 3.52 8.49
N LEU A 63 -13.92 3.10 8.70
CA LEU A 63 -13.44 2.49 9.94
C LEU A 63 -12.40 3.42 10.57
N ILE A 64 -12.76 4.10 11.66
CA ILE A 64 -11.96 5.17 12.27
C ILE A 64 -11.64 4.81 13.72
N THR A 65 -10.45 4.30 13.99
CA THR A 65 -10.10 3.75 15.31
C THR A 65 -8.62 3.95 15.62
N ARG A 66 -8.14 3.58 16.81
CA ARG A 66 -6.71 3.61 17.08
C ARG A 66 -6.01 2.40 16.44
N SER A 67 -6.61 1.23 16.54
CA SER A 67 -6.12 -0.01 15.90
C SER A 67 -7.28 -0.90 15.48
N THR A 68 -7.07 -1.80 14.52
CA THR A 68 -8.10 -2.75 14.12
C THR A 68 -7.54 -4.14 13.90
N LYS A 69 -8.34 -5.15 14.26
CA LYS A 69 -8.08 -6.56 13.95
C LYS A 69 -9.06 -7.03 12.89
N LEU A 70 -8.55 -7.66 11.84
CA LEU A 70 -9.33 -8.18 10.72
C LEU A 70 -9.15 -9.69 10.68
N ASN A 71 -9.97 -10.37 11.47
CA ASN A 71 -10.00 -11.82 11.57
C ASN A 71 -11.00 -12.46 10.58
N ALA A 72 -11.68 -11.63 9.80
CA ALA A 72 -12.63 -12.03 8.77
C ALA A 72 -12.68 -10.96 7.66
N ASP A 73 -13.29 -11.30 6.55
CA ASP A 73 -13.33 -10.44 5.36
C ASP A 73 -14.19 -9.19 5.55
N LEU A 74 -13.73 -8.09 4.94
CA LEU A 74 -14.43 -6.82 4.88
C LEU A 74 -14.73 -6.46 3.42
N TYR A 75 -16.00 -6.26 3.10
CA TYR A 75 -16.47 -5.86 1.77
C TYR A 75 -17.04 -4.44 1.77
N ALA A 76 -16.70 -3.59 0.80
CA ALA A 76 -17.25 -2.23 0.67
C ALA A 76 -17.27 -1.73 -0.79
N LYS A 77 -17.98 -0.64 -1.12
CA LYS A 77 -17.75 0.04 -2.40
C LYS A 77 -16.56 1.01 -2.32
N LYS A 78 -16.57 1.91 -1.34
CA LYS A 78 -15.45 2.79 -1.00
C LYS A 78 -15.08 2.57 0.46
N LEU A 79 -13.87 2.11 0.71
CA LEU A 79 -13.37 1.81 2.04
C LEU A 79 -12.36 2.87 2.49
N ASN A 80 -12.61 3.50 3.62
CA ASN A 80 -11.60 4.29 4.33
C ASN A 80 -11.30 3.62 5.68
N VAL A 81 -10.02 3.34 5.93
CA VAL A 81 -9.55 2.88 7.25
C VAL A 81 -8.56 3.90 7.78
N ILE A 82 -8.88 4.49 8.91
CA ILE A 82 -8.05 5.51 9.55
C ILE A 82 -7.69 4.99 10.94
N THR A 83 -6.40 4.84 11.18
CA THR A 83 -5.81 4.23 12.37
C THR A 83 -4.79 5.15 13.05
N GLY A 84 -4.56 4.93 14.34
CA GLY A 84 -3.76 5.78 15.21
C GLY A 84 -4.58 6.81 15.97
N ARG A 85 -3.89 7.63 16.77
CA ARG A 85 -4.50 8.74 17.51
C ARG A 85 -4.67 9.95 16.60
N ASN A 86 -5.92 10.35 16.36
CA ASN A 86 -6.26 11.30 15.30
C ASN A 86 -7.44 12.18 15.68
N ASP A 87 -7.45 13.40 15.18
CA ASP A 87 -8.66 14.17 14.91
C ASP A 87 -9.03 13.95 13.44
N VAL A 88 -10.21 13.36 13.18
CA VAL A 88 -10.67 13.03 11.83
C VAL A 88 -11.93 13.81 11.50
N LYS A 89 -11.88 14.73 10.53
CA LYS A 89 -13.06 15.52 10.12
C LYS A 89 -14.16 14.62 9.57
N ALA A 90 -15.40 14.87 9.96
CA ALA A 90 -16.52 14.01 9.63
C ALA A 90 -16.99 14.14 8.16
N ASP A 91 -16.75 15.28 7.53
CA ASP A 91 -17.15 15.55 6.14
C ASP A 91 -16.19 14.95 5.12
N ASP A 92 -14.92 15.30 5.18
CA ASP A 92 -13.92 14.92 4.17
C ASP A 92 -12.93 13.82 4.61
N LEU A 93 -12.99 13.42 5.88
CA LEU A 93 -12.05 12.46 6.50
C LEU A 93 -10.60 12.92 6.45
N SER A 94 -10.35 14.23 6.40
CA SER A 94 -9.03 14.80 6.65
C SER A 94 -8.56 14.42 8.05
N VAL A 95 -7.28 14.08 8.15
CA VAL A 95 -6.67 13.47 9.33
C VAL A 95 -5.62 14.41 9.87
N THR A 96 -5.78 14.82 11.13
CA THR A 96 -4.74 15.48 11.91
C THR A 96 -4.28 14.52 12.99
N ALA A 97 -3.03 14.07 12.90
CA ALA A 97 -2.46 13.22 13.93
C ALA A 97 -2.41 13.96 15.27
N ARG A 98 -2.76 13.26 16.36
CA ARG A 98 -2.65 13.79 17.71
C ARG A 98 -1.28 13.43 18.27
N ASP A 99 -0.72 14.32 19.10
CA ASP A 99 0.56 14.08 19.77
C ASP A 99 0.52 12.79 20.58
N ALA A 100 1.66 12.08 20.66
CA ALA A 100 1.77 10.90 21.51
C ALA A 100 1.42 11.24 22.98
N ASP A 101 0.81 10.29 23.67
CA ASP A 101 0.53 10.37 25.11
C ASP A 101 1.31 9.28 25.86
N ALA A 102 1.05 9.15 27.16
CA ALA A 102 1.69 8.15 28.00
C ALA A 102 1.11 6.72 27.81
N SER A 103 0.10 6.53 26.97
CA SER A 103 -0.51 5.22 26.77
C SER A 103 0.40 4.32 25.93
N ALA A 104 0.37 3.02 26.22
CA ALA A 104 1.07 2.03 25.41
C ALA A 104 0.53 2.07 23.97
N LYS A 105 1.46 2.03 23.00
CA LYS A 105 1.09 1.96 21.59
C LYS A 105 0.55 0.57 21.24
N PRO A 106 -0.42 0.46 20.32
CA PRO A 106 -0.73 -0.83 19.69
C PRO A 106 0.51 -1.41 19.03
N GLU A 107 0.58 -2.74 18.95
CA GLU A 107 1.61 -3.43 18.18
C GLU A 107 1.47 -3.14 16.68
N LEU A 108 0.23 -3.17 16.20
CA LEU A 108 -0.15 -2.92 14.82
C LEU A 108 -1.38 -2.01 14.75
N ALA A 109 -1.40 -1.17 13.73
CA ALA A 109 -2.51 -0.29 13.40
C ALA A 109 -3.62 -1.11 12.73
N ILE A 110 -3.23 -2.05 11.87
CA ILE A 110 -4.11 -3.05 11.27
C ILE A 110 -3.41 -4.40 11.40
N ASP A 111 -4.07 -5.37 12.03
CA ASP A 111 -3.61 -6.75 12.07
C ASP A 111 -4.64 -7.69 11.43
N SER A 112 -4.26 -8.30 10.33
CA SER A 112 -5.03 -9.28 9.56
C SER A 112 -4.38 -10.68 9.65
N SER A 113 -3.61 -10.96 10.71
CA SER A 113 -2.91 -12.24 10.92
C SER A 113 -3.83 -13.48 10.88
N ALA A 114 -5.11 -13.34 11.22
CA ALA A 114 -6.13 -14.38 11.06
C ALA A 114 -6.73 -14.45 9.63
N LEU A 115 -6.02 -13.90 8.64
CA LEU A 115 -6.28 -13.98 7.19
C LEU A 115 -7.56 -13.27 6.70
N GLY A 116 -8.08 -12.29 7.44
CA GLY A 116 -9.18 -11.45 6.95
C GLY A 116 -8.72 -10.49 5.83
N GLY A 117 -9.39 -10.52 4.68
CA GLY A 117 -9.09 -9.65 3.54
C GLY A 117 -9.92 -8.36 3.49
N MET A 118 -9.51 -7.45 2.62
CA MET A 118 -10.28 -6.24 2.28
C MET A 118 -10.62 -6.25 0.79
N TYR A 119 -11.91 -6.17 0.47
CA TYR A 119 -12.39 -6.22 -0.91
C TYR A 119 -13.31 -5.02 -1.15
N ALA A 120 -12.86 -4.06 -1.95
CA ALA A 120 -13.66 -2.88 -2.24
C ALA A 120 -13.61 -2.44 -3.71
N GLY A 121 -14.41 -1.44 -4.07
CA GLY A 121 -14.21 -0.68 -5.30
C GLY A 121 -12.92 0.14 -5.25
N ALA A 122 -12.70 0.87 -4.15
CA ALA A 122 -11.47 1.57 -3.83
C ALA A 122 -11.15 1.50 -2.34
N ILE A 123 -9.85 1.48 -2.00
CA ILE A 123 -9.35 1.33 -0.62
C ILE A 123 -8.40 2.48 -0.29
N ARG A 124 -8.65 3.17 0.82
CA ARG A 124 -7.74 4.15 1.40
C ARG A 124 -7.44 3.81 2.85
N LEU A 125 -6.16 3.64 3.17
CA LEU A 125 -5.66 3.37 4.51
C LEU A 125 -4.76 4.52 4.98
N VAL A 126 -5.01 5.04 6.17
CA VAL A 126 -4.16 6.04 6.82
C VAL A 126 -3.81 5.55 8.23
N GLY A 127 -2.52 5.40 8.53
CA GLY A 127 -2.03 5.01 9.86
C GLY A 127 -1.03 6.03 10.38
N THR A 128 -1.40 6.81 11.38
CA THR A 128 -0.62 7.99 11.77
C THR A 128 0.33 7.77 12.95
N GLU A 129 0.15 6.70 13.73
CA GLU A 129 0.92 6.48 14.95
C GLU A 129 2.35 6.00 14.60
N LYS A 130 3.35 6.84 14.89
CA LYS A 130 4.75 6.58 14.52
C LYS A 130 5.24 5.23 15.06
N GLY A 131 5.76 4.42 14.15
CA GLY A 131 6.31 3.08 14.42
C GLY A 131 5.27 1.97 14.50
N VAL A 132 3.97 2.29 14.45
CA VAL A 132 2.89 1.30 14.49
C VAL A 132 2.56 0.87 13.06
N GLY A 133 2.75 -0.41 12.75
CA GLY A 133 2.70 -0.94 11.39
C GLY A 133 1.33 -1.46 10.94
N VAL A 134 1.24 -1.83 9.67
CA VAL A 134 0.11 -2.54 9.05
C VAL A 134 0.59 -3.94 8.65
N ASN A 135 -0.12 -4.97 9.07
CA ASN A 135 0.11 -6.36 8.65
C ASN A 135 -1.16 -6.92 8.00
N MET A 136 -1.18 -6.95 6.67
CA MET A 136 -2.25 -7.56 5.88
C MET A 136 -1.82 -8.96 5.45
N SER A 137 -2.23 -9.98 6.21
CA SER A 137 -1.98 -11.38 5.86
C SER A 137 -3.08 -11.96 4.97
N GLY A 138 -4.28 -11.37 4.98
CA GLY A 138 -5.29 -11.54 3.94
C GLY A 138 -5.02 -10.65 2.70
N GLU A 139 -5.74 -10.95 1.62
CA GLU A 139 -5.65 -10.21 0.35
C GLU A 139 -6.30 -8.83 0.43
N MET A 140 -5.80 -7.90 -0.39
CA MET A 140 -6.40 -6.58 -0.59
C MET A 140 -6.77 -6.36 -2.06
N ALA A 141 -8.05 -6.18 -2.36
CA ALA A 141 -8.51 -6.02 -3.73
C ALA A 141 -9.36 -4.75 -3.93
N ALA A 142 -8.99 -3.94 -4.91
CA ALA A 142 -9.77 -2.79 -5.41
C ALA A 142 -10.27 -3.04 -6.84
N SER A 143 -11.58 -3.20 -6.99
CA SER A 143 -12.24 -3.66 -8.22
C SER A 143 -12.60 -2.55 -9.21
N THR A 144 -12.61 -1.28 -8.81
CA THR A 144 -12.96 -0.17 -9.72
C THR A 144 -12.00 1.00 -9.65
N GLY A 145 -11.25 1.13 -8.55
CA GLY A 145 -10.38 2.25 -8.26
C GLY A 145 -9.06 1.80 -7.68
N ASP A 146 -8.47 2.70 -6.90
CA ASP A 146 -7.11 2.57 -6.40
C ASP A 146 -7.04 1.86 -5.04
N ILE A 147 -5.83 1.43 -4.70
CA ILE A 147 -5.42 1.19 -3.31
C ILE A 147 -4.42 2.27 -2.92
N GLN A 148 -4.71 3.01 -1.85
CA GLN A 148 -3.83 4.04 -1.30
C GLN A 148 -3.53 3.74 0.17
N ILE A 149 -2.25 3.70 0.54
CA ILE A 149 -1.79 3.43 1.91
C ILE A 149 -0.78 4.51 2.31
N ASP A 150 -1.06 5.26 3.37
CA ASP A 150 -0.12 6.17 4.02
C ASP A 150 0.03 5.77 5.49
N ALA A 151 1.17 5.20 5.87
CA ALA A 151 1.39 4.66 7.21
C ALA A 151 2.74 5.13 7.81
N ASN A 152 2.73 5.61 9.05
CA ASN A 152 3.93 6.03 9.77
C ASN A 152 4.72 4.85 10.41
N GLY A 153 4.51 3.64 9.92
CA GLY A 153 5.15 2.40 10.37
C GLY A 153 5.49 1.47 9.20
N LYS A 154 5.79 0.20 9.50
CA LYS A 154 6.03 -0.82 8.47
C LYS A 154 4.71 -1.29 7.86
N VAL A 155 4.62 -1.40 6.54
CA VAL A 155 3.50 -2.01 5.82
C VAL A 155 3.94 -3.38 5.29
N THR A 156 3.24 -4.44 5.68
CA THR A 156 3.45 -5.81 5.18
C THR A 156 2.17 -6.29 4.53
N VAL A 157 2.24 -6.77 3.29
CA VAL A 157 1.08 -7.22 2.53
C VAL A 157 1.33 -8.60 1.90
N ALA A 158 0.44 -9.55 2.16
CA ALA A 158 0.49 -10.91 1.61
C ALA A 158 0.07 -10.96 0.14
N GLY A 159 -0.85 -10.11 -0.29
CA GLY A 159 -1.20 -9.93 -1.70
C GLY A 159 -2.12 -8.73 -1.90
N MET A 160 -2.00 -8.08 -3.05
CA MET A 160 -2.85 -6.95 -3.39
C MET A 160 -3.06 -6.78 -4.89
N GLY A 161 -4.26 -6.36 -5.28
CA GLY A 161 -4.61 -6.06 -6.66
C GLY A 161 -5.52 -4.85 -6.76
N ALA A 162 -5.19 -3.91 -7.65
CA ALA A 162 -6.06 -2.79 -8.00
C ALA A 162 -6.30 -2.74 -9.50
N ASN A 163 -7.55 -2.49 -9.92
CA ASN A 163 -7.86 -2.27 -11.33
C ASN A 163 -7.32 -0.93 -11.85
N GLN A 164 -7.07 0.03 -10.95
CA GLN A 164 -6.40 1.28 -11.26
C GLN A 164 -4.99 1.30 -10.62
N ALA A 165 -4.68 2.28 -9.78
CA ALA A 165 -3.35 2.46 -9.23
C ALA A 165 -3.18 1.83 -7.84
N ILE A 166 -1.93 1.51 -7.50
CA ILE A 166 -1.48 1.24 -6.13
C ILE A 166 -0.51 2.33 -5.72
N ALA A 167 -0.75 2.98 -4.57
CA ALA A 167 0.18 3.92 -3.97
C ALA A 167 0.42 3.57 -2.50
N ILE A 168 1.68 3.33 -2.13
CA ILE A 168 2.07 3.02 -0.74
C ILE A 168 3.18 3.97 -0.30
N LYS A 169 2.93 4.67 0.79
CA LYS A 169 3.91 5.48 1.52
C LYS A 169 4.02 4.94 2.94
N ALA A 170 5.24 4.56 3.33
CA ALA A 170 5.47 3.97 4.65
C ALA A 170 6.87 4.26 5.22
N GLN A 171 7.12 3.84 6.46
CA GLN A 171 8.50 3.81 6.97
C GLN A 171 9.30 2.70 6.27
N SER A 172 8.70 1.51 6.17
CA SER A 172 9.21 0.34 5.46
C SER A 172 8.06 -0.38 4.76
N ILE A 173 8.30 -1.01 3.60
CA ILE A 173 7.32 -1.76 2.83
C ILE A 173 7.85 -3.18 2.58
N GLU A 174 7.03 -4.19 2.86
CA GLU A 174 7.31 -5.59 2.53
C GLU A 174 6.12 -6.19 1.76
N LEU A 175 6.34 -6.44 0.46
CA LEU A 175 5.40 -7.15 -0.39
C LEU A 175 5.75 -8.64 -0.38
N LYS A 176 5.04 -9.42 0.43
CA LYS A 176 5.31 -10.86 0.61
C LYS A 176 4.83 -11.66 -0.59
N GLY A 177 3.61 -11.43 -1.07
CA GLY A 177 3.09 -12.06 -2.29
C GLY A 177 2.98 -11.09 -3.45
N LYS A 178 1.98 -11.30 -4.30
CA LYS A 178 1.83 -10.57 -5.56
C LYS A 178 1.15 -9.22 -5.33
N ALA A 179 1.74 -8.17 -5.87
CA ALA A 179 1.10 -6.86 -6.03
C ALA A 179 0.90 -6.57 -7.53
N TYR A 180 -0.31 -6.21 -7.94
CA TYR A 180 -0.62 -5.84 -9.32
C TYR A 180 -1.47 -4.56 -9.40
N ALA A 181 -1.04 -3.59 -10.22
CA ALA A 181 -1.80 -2.40 -10.55
C ALA A 181 -2.20 -2.37 -12.03
N GLY A 182 -3.49 -2.18 -12.32
CA GLY A 182 -4.02 -2.06 -13.67
C GLY A 182 -3.55 -0.79 -14.41
N THR A 183 -2.95 0.16 -13.70
CA THR A 183 -2.24 1.32 -14.30
C THR A 183 -0.82 1.45 -13.74
N GLU A 184 -0.67 2.09 -12.59
CA GLU A 184 0.62 2.44 -11.99
C GLU A 184 0.72 1.90 -10.55
N ALA A 185 1.89 1.36 -10.20
CA ALA A 185 2.23 1.01 -8.83
C ALA A 185 3.38 1.90 -8.33
N THR A 186 3.11 2.72 -7.30
CA THR A 186 4.05 3.69 -6.74
C THR A 186 4.33 3.37 -5.28
N LEU A 187 5.61 3.11 -4.97
CA LEU A 187 6.08 2.85 -3.61
C LEU A 187 7.05 3.94 -3.16
N GLN A 188 6.89 4.38 -1.91
CA GLN A 188 7.80 5.29 -1.23
C GLN A 188 8.03 4.79 0.21
N ALA A 189 9.28 4.57 0.57
CA ALA A 189 9.65 4.24 1.95
C ALA A 189 10.79 5.13 2.43
N ALA A 190 10.82 5.45 3.72
CA ALA A 190 11.97 6.14 4.30
C ALA A 190 13.18 5.21 4.49
N GLU A 191 12.93 3.95 4.85
CA GLU A 191 13.94 2.94 5.11
C GLU A 191 13.99 1.92 3.97
N GLN A 192 13.21 0.85 4.06
CA GLN A 192 13.37 -0.31 3.20
C GLN A 192 12.10 -0.61 2.39
N ILE A 193 12.30 -1.04 1.14
CA ILE A 193 11.29 -1.72 0.33
C ILE A 193 11.81 -3.13 0.02
N GLN A 194 11.02 -4.14 0.34
CA GLN A 194 11.29 -5.54 0.00
C GLN A 194 10.20 -6.09 -0.90
N VAL A 195 10.57 -6.58 -2.07
CA VAL A 195 9.67 -7.31 -2.98
C VAL A 195 10.07 -8.78 -2.94
N GLN A 196 9.28 -9.60 -2.24
CA GLN A 196 9.56 -11.03 -2.08
C GLN A 196 9.10 -11.83 -3.30
N THR A 197 7.87 -11.58 -3.77
CA THR A 197 7.26 -12.33 -4.89
C THR A 197 7.14 -11.50 -6.16
N SER A 198 6.24 -10.52 -6.22
CA SER A 198 6.13 -9.67 -7.40
C SER A 198 5.49 -8.32 -7.13
N LEU A 199 5.94 -7.32 -7.89
CA LEU A 199 5.32 -6.02 -8.07
C LEU A 199 5.19 -5.78 -9.56
N ALA A 200 3.96 -5.83 -10.07
CA ALA A 200 3.67 -5.69 -11.48
C ALA A 200 2.68 -4.56 -11.74
N ALA A 201 2.78 -3.92 -12.89
CA ALA A 201 1.78 -2.96 -13.36
C ALA A 201 1.63 -2.97 -14.88
N ARG A 202 0.47 -2.54 -15.37
CA ARG A 202 0.22 -2.40 -16.81
C ARG A 202 1.05 -1.29 -17.43
N ASP A 203 1.06 -0.11 -16.83
CA ASP A 203 1.70 1.06 -17.41
C ASP A 203 3.04 1.39 -16.75
N ARG A 204 3.09 1.43 -15.42
CA ARG A 204 4.29 1.88 -14.71
C ARG A 204 4.48 1.24 -13.35
N VAL A 205 5.71 0.86 -13.05
CA VAL A 205 6.15 0.62 -11.67
C VAL A 205 7.16 1.68 -11.28
N GLN A 206 6.89 2.38 -10.18
CA GLN A 206 7.75 3.42 -9.65
C GLN A 206 8.11 3.16 -8.17
N VAL A 207 9.40 3.17 -7.88
CA VAL A 207 9.91 3.40 -6.52
C VAL A 207 10.45 4.83 -6.48
N VAL A 208 9.76 5.68 -5.72
CA VAL A 208 10.05 7.12 -5.65
C VAL A 208 11.31 7.38 -4.83
N ASP A 209 11.39 6.74 -3.67
CA ASP A 209 12.52 6.84 -2.75
C ASP A 209 12.53 5.65 -1.76
N ALA A 210 13.73 5.23 -1.37
CA ALA A 210 14.02 4.27 -0.31
C ALA A 210 15.50 4.35 0.07
N ALA A 211 15.85 4.15 1.34
CA ALA A 211 17.25 3.92 1.71
C ALA A 211 17.74 2.58 1.13
N GLN A 212 16.90 1.54 1.15
CA GLN A 212 17.24 0.26 0.55
C GLN A 212 16.05 -0.33 -0.21
N LEU A 213 16.26 -0.68 -1.48
CA LEU A 213 15.34 -1.50 -2.27
C LEU A 213 15.96 -2.88 -2.46
N VAL A 214 15.28 -3.92 -1.95
CA VAL A 214 15.67 -5.32 -2.14
C VAL A 214 14.60 -6.03 -2.96
N ASN A 215 14.99 -6.51 -4.14
CA ASN A 215 14.13 -7.32 -4.98
C ASN A 215 14.59 -8.78 -4.97
N HIS A 216 13.77 -9.67 -4.41
CA HIS A 216 13.95 -11.12 -4.47
C HIS A 216 13.16 -11.76 -5.61
N GLY A 217 12.07 -11.12 -6.03
CA GLY A 217 11.12 -11.63 -7.01
C GLY A 217 11.14 -10.87 -8.33
N ILE A 218 9.96 -10.45 -8.79
CA ILE A 218 9.80 -9.75 -10.07
C ILE A 218 9.29 -8.34 -9.84
N ILE A 219 9.98 -7.33 -10.37
CA ILE A 219 9.48 -5.97 -10.53
C ILE A 219 9.28 -5.75 -12.02
N GLU A 220 8.05 -5.56 -12.48
CA GLU A 220 7.82 -5.38 -13.91
C GLU A 220 6.70 -4.43 -14.29
N ALA A 221 6.90 -3.74 -15.40
CA ALA A 221 5.87 -2.93 -16.03
C ALA A 221 5.66 -3.37 -17.48
N GLY A 222 4.41 -3.32 -17.90
CA GLY A 222 3.98 -3.70 -19.23
C GLY A 222 3.20 -5.01 -19.28
N VAL A 223 2.59 -5.42 -18.16
CA VAL A 223 1.79 -6.66 -18.06
C VAL A 223 0.31 -6.31 -18.05
N ASN A 224 -0.43 -6.80 -19.03
CA ASN A 224 -1.88 -6.63 -19.10
C ASN A 224 -2.59 -7.62 -18.15
N THR A 225 -3.88 -7.40 -17.90
CA THR A 225 -4.68 -8.26 -17.01
C THR A 225 -4.84 -9.70 -17.49
N ASP A 226 -4.64 -9.95 -18.80
CA ASP A 226 -4.62 -11.27 -19.42
C ASP A 226 -3.21 -11.90 -19.45
N ASN A 227 -2.25 -11.31 -18.73
CA ASN A 227 -0.82 -11.65 -18.69
C ASN A 227 -0.05 -11.48 -20.00
N SER A 228 -0.66 -10.90 -21.05
CA SER A 228 0.10 -10.49 -22.24
C SER A 228 1.00 -9.28 -21.93
N ARG A 229 2.09 -9.11 -22.69
CA ARG A 229 2.96 -7.94 -22.57
C ARG A 229 2.55 -6.85 -23.56
N ASN A 230 2.42 -5.62 -23.06
CA ASN A 230 2.29 -4.43 -23.90
C ASN A 230 3.68 -3.87 -24.30
N ASP A 231 3.71 -2.77 -25.06
CA ASP A 231 4.92 -2.13 -25.58
C ASP A 231 5.27 -0.79 -24.90
N HIS A 232 4.51 -0.38 -23.88
CA HIS A 232 4.62 0.95 -23.26
C HIS A 232 4.94 0.93 -21.76
N GLY A 233 5.05 -0.25 -21.15
CA GLY A 233 5.40 -0.40 -19.73
C GLY A 233 6.73 0.23 -19.32
N GLU A 234 6.72 1.01 -18.24
CA GLU A 234 7.90 1.72 -17.71
C GLU A 234 8.25 1.30 -16.27
N VAL A 235 9.53 1.07 -16.01
CA VAL A 235 10.03 0.85 -14.64
C VAL A 235 10.97 1.99 -14.26
N LYS A 236 10.70 2.64 -13.14
CA LYS A 236 11.58 3.67 -12.56
C LYS A 236 11.85 3.39 -11.09
N LEU A 237 13.07 3.01 -10.75
CA LEU A 237 13.46 2.68 -9.38
C LEU A 237 14.50 3.66 -8.85
N THR A 238 14.20 4.34 -7.74
CA THR A 238 15.11 5.27 -7.08
C THR A 238 15.31 4.84 -5.62
N ALA A 239 16.55 4.57 -5.24
CA ALA A 239 16.93 4.23 -3.86
C ALA A 239 18.38 4.65 -3.57
N ASP A 240 18.80 4.66 -2.30
CA ASP A 240 20.23 4.80 -1.99
C ASP A 240 20.99 3.53 -2.37
N THR A 241 20.55 2.38 -1.88
CA THR A 241 21.06 1.06 -2.27
C THR A 241 19.98 0.24 -2.96
N LEU A 242 20.29 -0.31 -4.13
CA LEU A 242 19.43 -1.25 -4.85
C LEU A 242 20.11 -2.62 -4.91
N GLU A 243 19.48 -3.61 -4.30
CA GLU A 243 19.88 -5.01 -4.37
C GLU A 243 18.86 -5.80 -5.17
N ASN A 244 19.25 -6.23 -6.37
CA ASN A 244 18.44 -7.07 -7.23
C ASN A 244 18.98 -8.50 -7.25
N ARG A 245 18.17 -9.43 -6.74
CA ARG A 245 18.38 -10.88 -6.79
C ARG A 245 17.35 -11.60 -7.67
N GLY A 246 16.39 -10.87 -8.23
CA GLY A 246 15.34 -11.39 -9.11
C GLY A 246 15.31 -10.65 -10.45
N ASN A 247 14.12 -10.40 -10.98
CA ASN A 247 13.94 -9.78 -12.30
C ASN A 247 13.41 -8.35 -12.17
N VAL A 248 13.98 -7.43 -12.95
CA VAL A 248 13.44 -6.09 -13.19
C VAL A 248 13.21 -5.92 -14.68
N LEU A 249 11.94 -5.88 -15.11
CA LEU A 249 11.56 -5.94 -16.52
C LEU A 249 10.70 -4.73 -16.92
N ALA A 250 11.05 -4.05 -18.00
CA ALA A 250 10.21 -3.01 -18.59
C ALA A 250 9.92 -3.31 -20.06
N SER A 251 8.69 -3.11 -20.51
CA SER A 251 8.34 -3.19 -21.93
C SER A 251 8.90 -2.05 -22.78
N ARG A 252 9.17 -0.88 -22.21
CA ARG A 252 9.68 0.29 -22.93
C ARG A 252 10.92 0.91 -22.28
N ASN A 253 10.71 1.59 -21.16
CA ASN A 253 11.74 2.39 -20.48
C ASN A 253 12.06 1.77 -19.13
N LEU A 254 13.35 1.60 -18.84
CA LEU A 254 13.85 1.15 -17.55
C LEU A 254 14.87 2.17 -17.04
N GLU A 255 14.53 2.85 -15.94
CA GLU A 255 15.41 3.81 -15.27
C GLU A 255 15.72 3.35 -13.84
N LEU A 256 17.01 3.16 -13.53
CA LEU A 256 17.48 2.83 -12.19
C LEU A 256 18.43 3.91 -11.67
N THR A 257 18.08 4.48 -10.52
CA THR A 257 18.92 5.42 -9.79
C THR A 257 19.25 4.82 -8.43
N ALA A 258 20.52 4.45 -8.24
CA ALA A 258 21.05 3.98 -6.96
C ALA A 258 22.10 4.99 -6.46
N ARG A 259 21.75 5.79 -5.44
CA ARG A 259 22.60 6.92 -5.02
C ARG A 259 23.95 6.48 -4.46
N GLN A 260 24.02 5.28 -3.90
CA GLN A 260 25.21 4.68 -3.30
C GLN A 260 25.67 3.44 -4.08
N ALA A 261 24.87 2.38 -4.11
CA ALA A 261 25.27 1.10 -4.70
C ALA A 261 24.13 0.38 -5.43
N LEU A 262 24.47 -0.22 -6.56
CA LEU A 262 23.59 -1.15 -7.29
C LEU A 262 24.27 -2.52 -7.35
N ASN A 263 23.67 -3.51 -6.69
CA ASN A 263 24.07 -4.91 -6.75
C ASN A 263 23.06 -5.69 -7.58
N ASN A 264 23.53 -6.28 -8.69
CA ASN A 264 22.73 -7.12 -9.58
C ASN A 264 23.42 -8.47 -9.86
N GLN A 265 24.25 -8.99 -8.94
CA GLN A 265 25.07 -10.17 -9.22
C GLN A 265 24.25 -11.45 -9.46
N ASN A 266 23.02 -11.53 -8.93
CA ASN A 266 22.14 -12.70 -9.03
C ASN A 266 20.79 -12.39 -9.70
N GLY A 267 20.65 -11.23 -10.35
CA GLY A 267 19.38 -10.77 -10.92
C GLY A 267 19.47 -10.39 -12.39
N VAL A 268 18.30 -10.24 -13.02
CA VAL A 268 18.15 -9.75 -14.39
C VAL A 268 17.56 -8.35 -14.36
N ILE A 269 18.14 -7.45 -15.16
CA ILE A 269 17.59 -6.12 -15.43
C ILE A 269 17.47 -6.01 -16.95
N GLN A 270 16.25 -5.86 -17.47
CA GLN A 270 15.99 -5.84 -18.90
C GLN A 270 14.90 -4.83 -19.27
N GLY A 271 15.21 -3.99 -20.26
CA GLY A 271 14.23 -3.13 -20.92
C GLY A 271 14.79 -2.62 -22.26
N PRO A 272 13.96 -2.38 -23.29
CA PRO A 272 14.45 -1.94 -24.60
C PRO A 272 15.27 -0.64 -24.56
N ARG A 273 14.95 0.24 -23.61
CA ARG A 273 15.73 1.44 -23.29
C ARG A 273 16.07 1.45 -21.81
N SER A 274 17.25 0.96 -21.46
CA SER A 274 17.73 0.91 -20.07
C SER A 274 18.75 2.00 -19.77
N ARG A 275 18.54 2.77 -18.69
CA ARG A 275 19.52 3.70 -18.14
C ARG A 275 19.72 3.42 -16.65
N SER A 276 20.96 3.17 -16.24
CA SER A 276 21.35 3.02 -14.83
C SER A 276 22.33 4.11 -14.42
N ARG A 277 22.13 4.74 -13.25
CA ARG A 277 23.02 5.75 -12.68
C ARG A 277 23.48 5.38 -11.26
N PRO A 278 24.45 4.47 -11.10
CA PRO A 278 25.04 4.14 -9.80
C PRO A 278 26.36 4.88 -9.55
N ARG A 279 26.69 5.15 -8.28
CA ARG A 279 28.04 5.62 -7.89
C ARG A 279 29.07 4.49 -7.89
N ALA A 280 28.69 3.28 -7.49
CA ALA A 280 29.51 2.08 -7.55
C ALA A 280 28.72 0.93 -8.20
N TRP A 281 29.36 0.23 -9.15
CA TRP A 281 28.74 -0.84 -9.93
C TRP A 281 29.54 -2.14 -9.79
N SER A 282 28.86 -3.24 -9.47
CA SER A 282 29.46 -4.58 -9.53
C SER A 282 28.59 -5.48 -10.41
N THR A 283 29.08 -5.84 -11.60
CA THR A 283 28.37 -6.75 -12.52
C THR A 283 29.35 -7.63 -13.31
N ARG A 284 28.97 -8.88 -13.57
CA ARG A 284 29.38 -9.66 -14.75
C ARG A 284 28.14 -9.76 -15.65
N ALA A 285 28.07 -8.97 -16.72
CA ALA A 285 26.92 -8.94 -17.63
C ALA A 285 27.01 -10.07 -18.67
N HIS A 286 25.95 -10.85 -18.84
CA HIS A 286 25.75 -11.64 -20.06
C HIS A 286 25.10 -10.73 -21.11
N ARG A 287 25.87 -10.33 -22.12
CA ARG A 287 25.38 -9.59 -23.29
C ARG A 287 24.87 -10.59 -24.34
N PRO A 288 23.70 -10.35 -24.95
CA PRO A 288 23.48 -10.71 -26.34
C PRO A 288 23.31 -9.44 -27.21
N GLY A 289 24.12 -9.32 -28.26
CA GLY A 289 23.77 -8.58 -29.49
C GLY A 289 24.12 -7.09 -29.61
N CYS A 290 25.17 -6.82 -30.40
CA CYS A 290 25.41 -5.67 -31.29
C CYS A 290 25.35 -4.22 -30.78
N TRP A 291 26.54 -3.63 -30.56
CA TRP A 291 26.77 -2.19 -30.70
C TRP A 291 27.42 -1.94 -32.07
N HIS A 292 26.77 -1.16 -32.94
CA HIS A 292 27.45 -0.50 -34.05
C HIS A 292 28.05 0.80 -33.53
N SER A 293 29.37 0.91 -33.66
CA SER A 293 30.13 2.13 -33.44
C SER A 293 29.96 3.08 -34.61
N THR A 294 29.79 4.36 -34.35
CA THR A 294 30.37 5.39 -35.24
C THR A 294 30.91 6.55 -34.41
N SER A 295 32.21 6.72 -34.63
CA SER A 295 33.20 7.74 -34.29
C SER A 295 32.75 9.20 -34.12
N TRP A 296 33.55 9.88 -33.31
CA TRP A 296 33.69 11.32 -33.12
C TRP A 296 33.90 12.12 -34.42
N CYS A 297 33.26 13.30 -34.48
CA CYS A 297 33.86 14.61 -34.69
C CYS A 297 33.10 15.61 -33.81
#